data_AF-A0A7W1DS51-F1
#
_entry.id   AF-A0A7W1DS51-F1
#
_cell.length_a   1.000
_cell.length_b   1.000
_cell.length_c   1.000
_cell.angle_alpha   90.00
_cell.angle_beta   90.00
_cell.angle_gamma   90.00
#
_symmetry.space_group_name_H-M   'P 1'
#
loop_
_entity.id
_entity.type
_entity.pdbx_description
1 polymer ?
#
loop_
_entity_poly.entity_id
_entity_poly.type
_entity_poly.pdbx_seq_one_letter_code
_entity_poly.pdbx_strand_id
1 'polypeptide(L)'
;FRPDPSLEGKSLAQIASARGVPPVRAALEMIAQQSPSIVSFNMSEDDIAEIMRQPYTMTSSDGGLVAIGEGKPHPRNYGSFARKLSRYVRERGTVTLEHAIRSMTSLPAAVFGMKDRGFIREGAAADILIFDPAAIVERSTYTDPHHLAEGMAFVLVNGEIAIADGKFSAALAGRVLRR
;
A
#
# COMPACT_ATOMS: atom_id res chain seq x y z
N PHE A 1 -20.50 -21.69 -1.17
CA PHE A 1 -21.07 -20.84 -0.10
C PHE A 1 -21.12 -19.41 -0.62
N ARG A 2 -22.15 -18.62 -0.29
CA ARG A 2 -22.11 -17.17 -0.53
C ARG A 2 -21.14 -16.56 0.49
N PRO A 3 -20.35 -15.52 0.13
CA PRO A 3 -19.61 -14.76 1.13
C PRO A 3 -20.52 -14.43 2.31
N ASP A 4 -20.00 -14.47 3.53
CA ASP A 4 -20.70 -14.03 4.73
C ASP A 4 -20.07 -12.69 5.18
N PRO A 5 -20.63 -11.55 4.72
CA PRO A 5 -20.08 -10.23 5.04
C PRO A 5 -20.14 -9.93 6.53
N SER A 6 -20.95 -10.66 7.31
CA SER A 6 -21.05 -10.47 8.76
C SER A 6 -19.76 -10.85 9.51
N LEU A 7 -18.84 -11.56 8.86
CA LEU A 7 -17.53 -11.92 9.41
C LEU A 7 -16.43 -10.92 9.08
N GLU A 8 -16.67 -9.98 8.16
CA GLU A 8 -15.65 -9.01 7.72
C GLU A 8 -15.24 -8.09 8.87
N GLY A 9 -13.93 -7.84 8.99
CA GLY A 9 -13.36 -7.01 10.04
C GLY A 9 -13.31 -7.66 11.44
N LYS A 10 -13.89 -8.85 11.62
CA LYS A 10 -13.77 -9.60 12.88
C LYS A 10 -12.43 -10.33 12.96
N SER A 11 -11.87 -10.39 14.15
CA SER A 11 -10.74 -11.28 14.42
C SER A 11 -11.18 -12.74 14.48
N LEU A 12 -10.27 -13.66 14.19
CA LEU A 12 -10.53 -15.10 14.36
C LEU A 12 -10.99 -15.43 15.79
N ALA A 13 -10.46 -14.74 16.79
CA ALA A 13 -10.87 -14.90 18.19
C ALA A 13 -12.33 -14.49 18.42
N GLN A 14 -12.79 -13.39 17.83
CA GLN A 14 -14.20 -12.95 17.92
C GLN A 14 -15.14 -13.95 17.23
N ILE A 15 -14.75 -14.46 16.06
CA ILE A 15 -15.53 -15.47 15.33
C ILE A 15 -15.61 -16.77 16.15
N ALA A 16 -14.49 -17.22 16.68
CA ALA A 16 -14.39 -18.43 17.50
C ALA A 16 -15.24 -18.33 18.77
N SER A 17 -15.16 -17.19 19.47
CA SER A 17 -15.97 -16.90 20.65
C SER A 17 -17.47 -16.91 20.33
N ALA A 18 -17.89 -16.28 19.24
CA ALA A 18 -19.30 -16.28 18.80
C ALA A 18 -19.82 -17.67 18.43
N ARG A 19 -18.95 -18.57 17.97
CA ARG A 19 -19.27 -19.97 17.63
C ARG A 19 -19.13 -20.95 18.79
N GLY A 20 -18.58 -20.52 19.93
CA GLY A 20 -18.34 -21.40 21.08
C GLY A 20 -17.28 -22.48 20.83
N VAL A 21 -16.32 -22.24 19.93
CA VAL A 21 -15.24 -23.18 19.60
C VAL A 21 -13.85 -22.53 19.78
N PRO A 22 -12.78 -23.32 19.96
CA PRO A 22 -11.41 -22.78 19.95
C PRO A 22 -11.06 -22.13 18.59
N PRO A 23 -10.19 -21.09 18.54
CA PRO A 23 -9.78 -20.42 17.30
C PRO A 23 -9.29 -21.36 16.20
N VAL A 24 -8.49 -22.37 16.56
CA VAL A 24 -8.00 -23.38 15.61
C VAL A 24 -9.14 -24.16 14.97
N ARG A 25 -10.18 -24.54 15.75
CA ARG A 25 -11.35 -25.24 15.20
C ARG A 25 -12.14 -24.33 14.27
N ALA A 26 -12.39 -23.08 14.66
CA ALA A 26 -13.06 -22.11 13.79
C ALA A 26 -12.30 -21.91 12.46
N ALA A 27 -10.97 -21.79 12.52
CA ALA A 27 -10.15 -21.66 11.31
C ALA A 27 -10.23 -22.90 10.42
N LEU A 28 -10.09 -24.11 10.98
CA LEU A 28 -10.21 -25.36 10.22
C LEU A 28 -11.58 -25.51 9.56
N GLU A 29 -12.66 -25.16 10.27
CA GLU A 29 -14.02 -25.18 9.72
C GLU A 29 -14.18 -24.17 8.58
N MET A 30 -13.63 -22.96 8.71
CA MET A 30 -13.67 -21.94 7.66
C MET A 30 -12.86 -22.39 6.43
N ILE A 31 -11.65 -22.93 6.65
CA ILE A 31 -10.74 -23.41 5.59
C ILE A 31 -11.33 -24.64 4.86
N ALA A 32 -11.96 -25.55 5.60
CA ALA A 32 -12.60 -26.75 5.03
C ALA A 32 -13.77 -26.39 4.09
N GLN A 33 -14.39 -25.23 4.30
CA GLN A 33 -15.47 -24.75 3.45
C GLN A 33 -14.94 -23.96 2.24
N GLN A 34 -14.01 -23.02 2.45
CA GLN A 34 -13.41 -22.14 1.43
C GLN A 34 -12.02 -21.63 1.84
N SER A 35 -11.36 -20.84 1.01
CA SER A 35 -10.11 -20.13 1.37
C SER A 35 -10.42 -18.68 1.79
N PRO A 36 -10.65 -18.39 3.09
CA PRO A 36 -10.92 -17.03 3.53
C PRO A 36 -9.68 -16.13 3.33
N SER A 37 -9.90 -14.88 2.93
CA SER A 37 -8.86 -13.86 3.01
C SER A 37 -8.64 -13.44 4.46
N ILE A 38 -7.38 -13.24 4.85
CA ILE A 38 -7.02 -12.83 6.20
C ILE A 38 -6.00 -11.69 6.17
N VAL A 39 -6.00 -10.91 7.25
CA VAL A 39 -4.88 -10.05 7.63
C VAL A 39 -4.15 -10.73 8.78
N SER A 40 -2.86 -11.00 8.58
CA SER A 40 -2.00 -11.63 9.59
C SER A 40 -1.13 -10.58 10.28
N PHE A 41 -1.11 -10.62 11.61
CA PHE A 41 -0.24 -9.79 12.44
C PHE A 41 0.91 -10.64 12.98
N ASN A 42 1.85 -10.97 12.11
CA ASN A 42 2.92 -11.94 12.38
C ASN A 42 4.33 -11.38 12.12
N MET A 43 4.47 -10.07 11.99
CA MET A 43 5.76 -9.38 11.79
C MET A 43 6.07 -8.48 12.98
N SER A 44 7.36 -8.30 13.28
CA SER A 44 7.81 -7.30 14.25
C SER A 44 8.13 -5.96 13.56
N GLU A 45 7.96 -4.86 14.27
CA GLU A 45 8.32 -3.53 13.75
C GLU A 45 9.83 -3.37 13.56
N ASP A 46 10.63 -4.07 14.36
CA ASP A 46 12.09 -4.03 14.28
C ASP A 46 12.60 -4.73 13.01
N ASP A 47 12.04 -5.91 12.67
CA ASP A 47 12.37 -6.61 11.42
C ASP A 47 11.94 -5.78 10.21
N ILE A 48 10.76 -5.15 10.26
CA ILE A 48 10.28 -4.25 9.20
C ILE A 48 11.26 -3.08 9.02
N ALA A 49 11.70 -2.45 10.11
CA ALA A 49 12.66 -1.36 10.07
C ALA A 49 14.01 -1.82 9.50
N GLU A 50 14.50 -2.98 9.91
CA GLU A 50 15.78 -3.51 9.46
C GLU A 50 15.79 -3.84 7.96
N ILE A 51 14.75 -4.51 7.48
CA ILE A 51 14.58 -4.78 6.04
C ILE A 51 14.47 -3.47 5.25
N MET A 52 13.78 -2.46 5.78
CA MET A 52 13.58 -1.18 5.11
C MET A 52 14.88 -0.39 4.89
N ARG A 53 15.86 -0.52 5.81
CA ARG A 53 17.17 0.14 5.70
C ARG A 53 18.05 -0.43 4.59
N GLN A 54 17.81 -1.67 4.18
CA GLN A 54 18.69 -2.33 3.22
C GLN A 54 18.66 -1.62 1.85
N PRO A 55 19.83 -1.41 1.22
CA PRO A 55 19.93 -0.63 -0.02
C PRO A 55 19.27 -1.31 -1.24
N TYR A 56 18.99 -2.61 -1.14
CA TYR A 56 18.35 -3.43 -2.15
C TYR A 56 16.84 -3.61 -1.94
N THR A 57 16.27 -3.12 -0.84
CA THR A 57 14.83 -3.25 -0.57
C THR A 57 14.02 -2.22 -1.35
N MET A 58 13.14 -2.71 -2.22
CA MET A 58 12.15 -1.89 -2.93
C MET A 58 10.87 -1.74 -2.11
N THR A 59 10.21 -0.58 -2.24
CA THR A 59 8.88 -0.38 -1.67
C THR A 59 7.83 -1.01 -2.58
N SER A 60 6.99 -1.86 -2.02
CA SER A 60 5.81 -2.42 -2.68
C SER A 60 4.63 -2.33 -1.72
N SER A 61 3.43 -2.07 -2.24
CA SER A 61 2.22 -2.08 -1.42
C SER A 61 1.77 -3.50 -1.08
N ASP A 62 2.05 -4.48 -1.96
CA ASP A 62 1.42 -5.81 -1.94
C ASP A 62 -0.12 -5.72 -1.81
N GLY A 63 -0.69 -4.63 -2.34
CA GLY A 63 -2.10 -4.34 -2.26
C GLY A 63 -2.90 -5.10 -3.31
N GLY A 64 -4.09 -5.55 -2.92
CA GLY A 64 -5.06 -6.11 -3.87
C GLY A 64 -5.92 -5.04 -4.54
N LEU A 65 -6.52 -5.37 -5.68
CA LEU A 65 -7.57 -4.55 -6.29
C LEU A 65 -8.92 -4.91 -5.67
N VAL A 66 -9.46 -4.01 -4.84
CA VAL A 66 -10.76 -4.18 -4.17
C VAL A 66 -11.59 -2.93 -4.43
N ALA A 67 -12.87 -3.11 -4.76
CA ALA A 67 -13.77 -1.98 -4.98
C ALA A 67 -13.94 -1.18 -3.68
N ILE A 68 -14.12 0.14 -3.82
CA ILE A 68 -14.29 1.01 -2.65
C ILE A 68 -15.57 0.64 -1.89
N GLY A 69 -15.45 0.46 -0.58
CA GLY A 69 -16.57 0.07 0.28
C GLY A 69 -16.87 -1.44 0.31
N GLU A 70 -16.16 -2.26 -0.48
CA GLU A 70 -16.29 -3.71 -0.44
C GLU A 70 -15.26 -4.34 0.51
N GLY A 71 -15.75 -5.12 1.47
CA GLY A 71 -14.91 -5.88 2.36
C GLY A 71 -14.15 -5.04 3.39
N LYS A 72 -13.13 -5.66 3.98
CA LYS A 72 -12.15 -5.02 4.88
C LYS A 72 -10.74 -5.44 4.48
N PRO A 73 -10.22 -4.98 3.32
CA PRO A 73 -8.88 -5.34 2.87
C PRO A 73 -7.79 -4.77 3.78
N HIS A 74 -6.57 -5.27 3.62
CA HIS A 74 -5.42 -4.71 4.34
C HIS A 74 -5.21 -3.23 3.97
N PRO A 75 -4.96 -2.31 4.93
CA PRO A 75 -4.75 -0.88 4.66
C PRO A 75 -3.56 -0.57 3.73
N ARG A 76 -2.74 -1.57 3.41
CA ARG A 76 -1.60 -1.43 2.49
C ARG A 76 -2.06 -1.15 1.05
N ASN A 77 -3.31 -1.47 0.72
CA ASN A 77 -3.93 -1.14 -0.55
C ASN A 77 -3.95 0.38 -0.82
N TYR A 78 -3.98 1.20 0.23
CA TYR A 78 -4.19 2.65 0.11
C TYR A 78 -3.03 3.48 0.65
N GLY A 79 -2.35 2.99 1.69
CA GLY A 79 -1.46 3.81 2.50
C GLY A 79 0.03 3.54 2.39
N SER A 80 0.50 2.48 1.72
CA SER A 80 1.87 1.97 1.91
C SER A 80 2.98 3.00 1.65
N PHE A 81 2.90 3.74 0.54
CA PHE A 81 3.91 4.74 0.20
C PHE A 81 3.84 5.95 1.14
N ALA A 82 2.63 6.45 1.42
CA ALA A 82 2.43 7.54 2.36
C ALA A 82 2.91 7.17 3.77
N ARG A 83 2.61 5.96 4.25
CA ARG A 83 3.08 5.41 5.54
C ARG A 83 4.59 5.35 5.62
N LYS A 84 5.28 5.00 4.53
CA LYS A 84 6.75 5.02 4.50
C LYS A 84 7.29 6.43 4.74
N LEU A 85 6.68 7.44 4.12
CA LEU A 85 7.08 8.84 4.24
C LEU A 85 6.67 9.46 5.58
N SER A 86 5.42 9.26 6.04
CA SER A 86 4.91 9.79 7.30
C SER A 86 5.59 9.15 8.51
N ARG A 87 5.53 7.83 8.59
CA ARG A 87 5.93 7.11 9.80
C ARG A 87 7.41 6.78 9.83
N TYR A 88 7.94 6.24 8.73
CA TYR A 88 9.32 5.71 8.73
C TYR A 88 10.37 6.74 8.37
N VAL A 89 10.03 7.78 7.61
CA VAL A 89 10.92 8.94 7.39
C VAL A 89 10.68 10.00 8.47
N ARG A 90 9.49 10.61 8.51
CA ARG A 90 9.23 11.80 9.35
C ARG A 90 9.14 11.49 10.85
N GLU A 91 8.35 10.50 11.27
CA GLU A 91 8.15 10.24 12.71
C GLU A 91 9.29 9.44 13.36
N ARG A 92 9.78 8.39 12.69
CA ARG A 92 10.75 7.46 13.28
C ARG A 92 12.19 7.67 12.83
N GLY A 93 12.45 8.42 11.76
CA GLY A 93 13.79 8.55 11.19
C GLY A 93 14.45 7.21 10.86
N THR A 94 13.67 6.18 10.52
CA THR A 94 14.17 4.83 10.21
C THR A 94 15.03 4.83 8.95
N VAL A 95 14.65 5.63 7.96
CA VAL A 95 15.39 5.88 6.72
C VAL A 95 15.28 7.36 6.35
N THR A 96 16.22 7.88 5.56
CA THR A 96 16.13 9.25 5.06
C THR A 96 15.05 9.39 3.97
N LEU A 97 14.64 10.63 3.68
CA LEU A 97 13.69 10.91 2.61
C LEU A 97 14.22 10.42 1.25
N GLU A 98 15.49 10.68 0.96
CA GLU A 98 16.14 10.29 -0.29
C GLU A 98 16.19 8.77 -0.45
N HIS A 99 16.50 8.03 0.63
CA HIS A 99 16.47 6.57 0.62
C HIS A 99 15.05 6.04 0.38
N ALA A 100 14.06 6.63 1.04
CA ALA A 100 12.67 6.27 0.83
C ALA A 100 12.25 6.51 -0.63
N ILE A 101 12.50 7.70 -1.18
CA ILE A 101 12.18 8.04 -2.58
C ILE A 101 12.90 7.09 -3.54
N ARG A 102 14.22 6.88 -3.39
CA ARG A 102 14.99 5.94 -4.22
C ARG A 102 14.36 4.54 -4.24
N SER A 103 13.96 4.03 -3.07
CA SER A 103 13.39 2.68 -2.95
C SER A 103 12.03 2.51 -3.64
N MET A 104 11.34 3.61 -3.98
CA MET A 104 10.04 3.61 -4.65
C MET A 104 10.07 4.20 -6.07
N THR A 105 11.24 4.64 -6.56
CA THR A 105 11.41 5.24 -7.90
C THR A 105 12.56 4.61 -8.68
N SER A 106 13.79 5.06 -8.47
CA SER A 106 14.96 4.69 -9.28
C SER A 106 15.42 3.26 -9.06
N LEU A 107 15.28 2.73 -7.84
CA LEU A 107 15.63 1.33 -7.56
C LEU A 107 14.72 0.35 -8.34
N PRO A 108 13.38 0.41 -8.26
CA PRO A 108 12.53 -0.45 -9.08
C PRO A 108 12.69 -0.20 -10.58
N ALA A 109 12.87 1.05 -11.02
CA ALA A 109 13.13 1.33 -12.44
C ALA A 109 14.41 0.61 -12.93
N ALA A 110 15.49 0.63 -12.14
CA ALA A 110 16.73 -0.06 -12.48
C ALA A 110 16.55 -1.59 -12.49
N VAL A 111 15.90 -2.16 -11.46
CA VAL A 111 15.69 -3.62 -11.34
C VAL A 111 14.82 -4.17 -12.48
N PHE A 112 13.77 -3.44 -12.87
CA PHE A 112 12.86 -3.85 -13.96
C PHE A 112 13.31 -3.39 -15.36
N GLY A 113 14.42 -2.65 -15.48
CA GLY A 113 14.97 -2.21 -16.76
C GLY A 113 14.19 -1.07 -17.42
N MET A 114 13.48 -0.25 -16.66
CA MET A 114 12.76 0.93 -17.15
C MET A 114 13.73 2.08 -17.39
N LYS A 115 14.18 2.25 -18.64
CA LYS A 115 15.26 3.20 -19.00
C LYS A 115 14.85 4.67 -18.92
N ASP A 116 13.56 4.97 -19.11
CA ASP A 116 13.00 6.31 -19.21
C ASP A 116 12.19 6.71 -17.97
N ARG A 117 12.23 5.96 -16.86
CA ARG A 117 11.41 6.21 -15.65
C ARG A 117 12.21 6.10 -14.35
N GLY A 118 11.63 6.59 -13.25
CA GLY A 118 12.19 6.51 -11.90
C GLY A 118 13.24 7.59 -11.58
N PHE A 119 13.50 8.51 -12.50
CA PHE A 119 14.46 9.62 -12.33
C PHE A 119 13.85 10.92 -12.85
N ILE A 120 14.14 12.03 -12.17
CA ILE A 120 13.88 13.38 -12.70
C ILE A 120 15.09 13.79 -13.53
N ARG A 121 14.98 13.66 -14.86
CA ARG A 121 16.02 14.03 -15.82
C ARG A 121 15.42 14.32 -17.18
N GLU A 122 16.13 15.08 -18.00
CA GLU A 122 15.73 15.31 -19.40
C GLU A 122 15.61 13.98 -20.17
N GLY A 123 14.57 13.90 -21.02
CA GLY A 123 14.25 12.72 -21.82
C GLY A 123 13.57 11.56 -21.07
N ALA A 124 13.38 11.65 -19.74
CA ALA A 124 12.55 10.70 -18.99
C ALA A 124 11.06 11.02 -19.15
N ALA A 125 10.20 10.02 -18.96
CA ALA A 125 8.77 10.23 -18.82
C ALA A 125 8.48 11.12 -17.62
N ALA A 126 7.55 12.06 -17.78
CA ALA A 126 7.13 12.98 -16.73
C ALA A 126 6.13 12.30 -15.77
N ASP A 127 6.60 11.23 -15.10
CA ASP A 127 5.92 10.60 -13.98
C ASP A 127 6.39 11.29 -12.69
N ILE A 128 5.59 12.23 -12.19
CA ILE A 128 6.02 13.16 -11.14
C ILE A 128 4.98 13.19 -10.03
N LEU A 129 5.46 13.09 -8.78
CA LEU A 129 4.68 13.32 -7.58
C LEU A 129 5.14 14.63 -6.93
N ILE A 130 4.21 15.55 -6.72
CA ILE A 130 4.41 16.76 -5.91
C ILE A 130 3.62 16.57 -4.62
N PHE A 131 4.29 16.61 -3.48
CA PHE A 131 3.70 16.37 -2.18
C PHE A 131 4.39 17.22 -1.11
N ASP A 132 3.68 17.48 -0.02
CA ASP A 132 4.25 18.13 1.17
C ASP A 132 4.77 17.04 2.13
N PRO A 133 6.09 16.98 2.41
CA PRO A 133 6.66 16.04 3.36
C PRO A 133 6.09 16.15 4.78
N ALA A 134 5.55 17.32 5.18
CA ALA A 134 4.91 17.52 6.47
C ALA A 134 3.45 17.03 6.48
N ALA A 135 2.75 17.09 5.34
CA ALA A 135 1.33 16.74 5.25
C ALA A 135 1.05 15.30 4.76
N ILE A 136 2.01 14.66 4.07
CA ILE A 136 1.81 13.29 3.55
C ILE A 136 1.49 12.31 4.68
N VAL A 137 0.38 11.56 4.54
CA VAL A 137 -0.11 10.67 5.59
C VAL A 137 -1.03 9.57 5.04
N GLU A 138 -0.95 8.38 5.62
CA GLU A 138 -1.91 7.30 5.41
C GLU A 138 -3.15 7.47 6.30
N ARG A 139 -4.33 7.25 5.75
CA ARG A 139 -5.61 7.32 6.49
C ARG A 139 -6.23 5.95 6.76
N SER A 140 -5.92 4.97 5.90
CA SER A 140 -6.45 3.62 5.98
C SER A 140 -5.98 2.88 7.22
N THR A 141 -6.90 2.26 7.96
CA THR A 141 -6.63 1.40 9.11
C THR A 141 -7.13 -0.03 8.84
N TYR A 142 -6.84 -0.97 9.74
CA TYR A 142 -7.28 -2.36 9.59
C TYR A 142 -8.81 -2.54 9.70
N THR A 143 -9.47 -1.72 10.51
CA THR A 143 -10.93 -1.76 10.70
C THR A 143 -11.67 -0.81 9.76
N ASP A 144 -10.99 0.21 9.26
CA ASP A 144 -11.51 1.17 8.30
C ASP A 144 -10.49 1.42 7.17
N PRO A 145 -10.39 0.51 6.18
CA PRO A 145 -9.29 0.53 5.22
C PRO A 145 -9.52 1.42 4.01
N HIS A 146 -10.77 1.78 3.67
CA HIS A 146 -11.11 2.44 2.40
C HIS A 146 -10.89 3.96 2.42
N HIS A 147 -9.70 4.39 2.81
CA HIS A 147 -9.31 5.79 2.81
C HIS A 147 -8.04 6.01 2.00
N LEU A 148 -8.13 6.91 1.02
CA LEU A 148 -6.97 7.34 0.23
C LEU A 148 -5.95 8.04 1.13
N ALA A 149 -4.68 7.93 0.78
CA ALA A 149 -3.65 8.76 1.38
C ALA A 149 -3.82 10.24 0.98
N GLU A 150 -3.35 11.13 1.86
CA GLU A 150 -3.45 12.59 1.70
C GLU A 150 -2.06 13.23 1.65
N GLY A 151 -2.00 14.52 1.29
CA GLY A 151 -0.78 15.34 1.27
C GLY A 151 -0.05 15.39 -0.09
N MET A 152 -0.65 14.80 -1.13
CA MET A 152 -0.18 14.89 -2.52
C MET A 152 -0.89 16.05 -3.23
N ALA A 153 -0.12 17.03 -3.69
CA ALA A 153 -0.64 18.17 -4.44
C ALA A 153 -0.92 17.80 -5.90
N PHE A 154 0.04 17.14 -6.55
CA PHE A 154 -0.10 16.70 -7.93
C PHE A 154 0.50 15.31 -8.16
N VAL A 155 -0.18 14.51 -8.98
CA VAL A 155 0.36 13.29 -9.57
C VAL A 155 0.27 13.42 -11.08
N LEU A 156 1.39 13.30 -11.75
CA LEU A 156 1.50 13.30 -13.20
C LEU A 156 1.91 11.91 -13.68
N VAL A 157 1.30 11.45 -14.76
CA VAL A 157 1.66 10.22 -15.45
C VAL A 157 1.90 10.58 -16.91
N ASN A 158 3.12 10.30 -17.41
CA ASN A 158 3.52 10.70 -18.75
C ASN A 158 3.28 12.19 -19.08
N GLY A 159 3.35 13.07 -18.08
CA GLY A 159 3.18 14.52 -18.23
C GLY A 159 1.74 15.02 -18.13
N GLU A 160 0.75 14.13 -18.01
CA GLU A 160 -0.64 14.52 -17.80
C GLU A 160 -1.02 14.43 -16.33
N ILE A 161 -1.78 15.42 -15.83
CA ILE A 161 -2.27 15.44 -14.45
C ILE A 161 -3.27 14.31 -14.27
N ALA A 162 -2.92 13.33 -13.42
CA ALA A 162 -3.80 12.26 -12.97
C ALA A 162 -4.54 12.64 -11.68
N ILE A 163 -3.86 13.35 -10.78
CA ILE A 163 -4.44 13.89 -9.54
C ILE A 163 -3.99 15.34 -9.37
N ALA A 164 -4.92 16.23 -9.00
CA ALA A 164 -4.64 17.59 -8.55
C ALA A 164 -5.49 17.92 -7.33
N ASP A 165 -4.87 18.44 -6.28
CA ASP A 165 -5.53 18.83 -5.01
C ASP A 165 -6.45 17.73 -4.45
N GLY A 166 -5.94 16.50 -4.45
CA GLY A 166 -6.67 15.30 -3.96
C GLY A 166 -7.80 14.81 -4.86
N LYS A 167 -7.99 15.37 -6.05
CA LYS A 167 -9.05 14.97 -7.00
C LYS A 167 -8.45 14.28 -8.22
N PHE A 168 -9.04 13.15 -8.59
CA PHE A 168 -8.71 12.45 -9.84
C PHE A 168 -9.17 13.24 -11.06
N SER A 169 -8.35 13.27 -12.10
CA SER A 169 -8.74 13.70 -13.43
C SER A 169 -9.32 12.54 -14.24
N ALA A 170 -9.83 12.83 -15.43
CA ALA A 170 -10.24 11.82 -16.41
C ALA A 170 -9.06 11.30 -17.28
N ALA A 171 -7.83 11.79 -17.05
CA ALA A 171 -6.68 11.43 -17.87
C ALA A 171 -6.27 9.97 -17.64
N LEU A 172 -6.15 9.20 -18.73
CA LEU A 172 -5.70 7.81 -18.72
C LEU A 172 -4.35 7.69 -19.43
N ALA A 173 -3.38 8.51 -19.00
CA ALA A 173 -2.08 8.65 -19.64
C ALA A 173 -1.14 7.44 -19.45
N GLY A 174 -1.60 6.34 -18.87
CA GLY A 174 -0.82 5.12 -18.66
C GLY A 174 -0.37 4.48 -19.98
N ARG A 175 0.79 3.81 -19.96
CA ARG A 175 1.33 3.07 -21.11
C ARG A 175 1.79 1.68 -20.68
N VAL A 176 1.58 0.70 -21.56
CA VAL A 176 2.16 -0.63 -21.39
C VAL A 176 3.68 -0.51 -21.56
N LEU A 177 4.42 -0.89 -20.52
CA LEU A 177 5.89 -0.92 -20.58
C LEU A 177 6.35 -2.24 -21.18
N ARG A 178 7.25 -2.17 -22.16
CA ARG A 178 7.88 -3.32 -22.82
C ARG A 178 9.37 -3.30 -22.49
N ARG A 179 9.95 -4.48 -22.31
CA ARG A 179 11.36 -4.68 -22.00
C ARG A 179 12.21 -4.70 -23.26
#